data_AF-A0A1Q8RBQ5-F1
#
_entry.id   AF-A0A1Q8RBQ5-F1
#
_cell.length_a   1.000
_cell.length_b   1.000
_cell.length_c   1.000
_cell.angle_alpha   90.00
_cell.angle_beta   90.00
_cell.angle_gamma   90.00
#
_symmetry.space_group_name_H-M   'P 1'
#
loop_
_entity.id
_entity.type
_entity.pdbx_description
1 polymer ?
#
loop_
_entity_poly.entity_id
_entity_poly.type
_entity_poly.pdbx_seq_one_letter_code
_entity_poly.pdbx_strand_id
1 'polypeptide(L)'
;MSTLSTQSLLSSNSSLKDSRPNSGTSTPRSLYKERTALLPITTPVGPSESAEKLKEAARTARRRGWCRLLVIIVLAACLVVGLSVGLTIGVRKSSPPAAPQTTTPSNLFPVGSFAFTTALMESTTGCTSNPSTWRCYPYRTYSQSPNASLATFHWTISPRNSYTYQISSSENPFAPKFVNETMVLLEGNTYNERLVFNFSLPKTVVPSEAISAGNRATTCMFSDTVFRATVWTRRNVTPPLGSTDGGTTGNATVAPPSGGGKWAAWPGQVEIVQMKTGGPECEDYDGNAVPVAAGQGQCKCRYANFDLGGVKGRRRSSALRA
;
A
#
# COMPACT_ATOMS: atom_id res chain seq x y z
N MET A 1 44.88 -44.30 -3.25
CA MET A 1 44.56 -45.71 -3.58
C MET A 1 43.06 -45.86 -3.42
N SER A 2 42.28 -45.57 -4.47
CA SER A 2 41.64 -46.53 -5.41
C SER A 2 40.15 -46.59 -5.06
N THR A 3 39.13 -46.54 -5.92
CA THR A 3 38.92 -46.25 -7.34
C THR A 3 37.40 -46.05 -7.56
N LEU A 4 37.04 -45.12 -8.45
CA LEU A 4 35.91 -45.07 -9.42
C LEU A 4 34.65 -45.96 -9.25
N SER A 5 33.47 -45.34 -9.45
CA SER A 5 32.53 -45.79 -10.49
C SER A 5 31.54 -44.70 -10.90
N THR A 6 31.41 -44.55 -12.22
CA THR A 6 30.63 -43.60 -13.02
C THR A 6 29.33 -44.26 -13.48
N GLN A 7 28.24 -43.51 -13.68
CA GLN A 7 27.38 -43.67 -14.88
C GLN A 7 26.39 -42.51 -15.05
N SER A 8 26.45 -41.91 -16.24
CA SER A 8 25.52 -40.94 -16.81
C SER A 8 24.41 -41.66 -17.56
N LEU A 9 23.21 -41.07 -17.64
CA LEU A 9 22.33 -41.22 -18.81
C LEU A 9 21.62 -39.89 -19.10
N LEU A 10 22.10 -39.22 -20.15
CA LEU A 10 21.34 -38.30 -20.99
C LEU A 10 20.34 -39.12 -21.82
N SER A 11 19.15 -38.58 -22.07
CA SER A 11 18.39 -38.93 -23.27
C SER A 11 17.72 -37.70 -23.84
N SER A 12 17.99 -37.48 -25.13
CA SER A 12 17.43 -36.49 -26.05
C SER A 12 17.11 -37.24 -27.35
N ASN A 13 15.90 -37.03 -27.90
CA ASN A 13 15.51 -37.12 -29.32
C ASN A 13 13.98 -36.91 -29.37
N SER A 14 13.41 -35.88 -30.02
CA SER A 14 13.25 -35.58 -31.48
C SER A 14 12.41 -36.65 -32.20
N SER A 15 11.40 -36.40 -33.05
CA SER A 15 11.08 -35.27 -33.94
C SER A 15 9.72 -35.46 -34.65
N LEU A 16 9.14 -34.35 -35.19
CA LEU A 16 8.26 -34.24 -36.38
C LEU A 16 6.82 -34.82 -36.28
N LYS A 17 5.73 -34.23 -36.82
CA LYS A 17 5.58 -33.42 -38.05
C LYS A 17 4.18 -32.72 -38.10
N ASP A 18 4.15 -31.51 -38.66
CA ASP A 18 3.10 -30.80 -39.43
C ASP A 18 1.61 -30.79 -39.01
N SER A 19 1.04 -29.59 -38.85
CA SER A 19 0.11 -28.94 -39.83
C SER A 19 -0.82 -27.89 -39.18
N ARG A 20 -0.77 -26.65 -39.69
CA ARG A 20 -1.89 -25.66 -39.69
C ARG A 20 -2.94 -26.08 -40.75
N PRO A 21 -4.17 -25.52 -40.87
CA PRO A 21 -4.60 -24.14 -40.51
C PRO A 21 -6.07 -23.94 -40.01
N ASN A 22 -6.40 -22.65 -39.81
CA ASN A 22 -7.70 -21.95 -39.95
C ASN A 22 -8.76 -21.88 -38.80
N SER A 23 -8.98 -20.62 -38.38
CA SER A 23 -10.22 -19.79 -38.44
C SER A 23 -11.57 -20.32 -37.91
N GLY A 24 -12.26 -19.47 -37.12
CA GLY A 24 -13.70 -19.53 -36.81
C GLY A 24 -14.00 -19.41 -35.31
N THR A 25 -14.27 -18.22 -34.73
CA THR A 25 -15.55 -17.47 -34.66
C THR A 25 -16.63 -18.07 -33.75
N SER A 26 -16.97 -17.29 -32.71
CA SER A 26 -18.28 -17.05 -32.07
C SER A 26 -19.00 -18.12 -31.21
N THR A 27 -19.32 -17.70 -29.99
CA THR A 27 -20.44 -18.15 -29.12
C THR A 27 -21.53 -17.04 -29.05
N PRO A 28 -22.75 -17.32 -28.54
CA PRO A 28 -23.97 -17.18 -29.35
C PRO A 28 -24.85 -15.94 -29.10
N ARG A 29 -25.78 -15.78 -30.05
CA ARG A 29 -26.86 -14.80 -30.19
C ARG A 29 -28.14 -15.30 -29.49
N SER A 30 -28.80 -14.44 -28.72
CA SER A 30 -30.14 -14.66 -28.18
C SER A 30 -31.23 -14.21 -29.16
N LEU A 31 -31.94 -15.22 -29.64
CA LEU A 31 -33.28 -15.37 -30.20
C LEU A 31 -34.19 -14.14 -30.46
N TYR A 32 -34.54 -14.02 -31.74
CA TYR A 32 -35.58 -13.18 -32.34
C TYR A 32 -36.91 -13.95 -32.40
N LYS A 33 -38.04 -13.24 -32.27
CA LYS A 33 -39.40 -13.78 -32.44
C LYS A 33 -39.89 -13.50 -33.88
N GLU A 34 -39.96 -14.56 -34.68
CA GLU A 34 -40.73 -14.69 -35.94
C GLU A 34 -42.24 -14.85 -35.59
N ARG A 35 -43.29 -14.68 -36.42
CA ARG A 35 -43.59 -14.88 -37.86
C ARG A 35 -45.06 -14.37 -38.03
N THR A 36 -45.63 -13.94 -39.16
CA THR A 36 -45.96 -14.62 -40.44
C THR A 36 -46.76 -13.61 -41.27
N ALA A 37 -46.28 -13.09 -42.41
CA ALA A 37 -46.52 -13.50 -43.80
C ALA A 37 -47.99 -13.62 -44.26
N LEU A 38 -48.35 -12.86 -45.31
CA LEU A 38 -48.94 -13.30 -46.60
C LEU A 38 -49.11 -12.09 -47.57
N LEU A 39 -48.72 -12.26 -48.83
CA LEU A 39 -48.96 -11.40 -50.03
C LEU A 39 -50.27 -11.89 -50.75
N PRO A 40 -50.77 -11.38 -51.92
CA PRO A 40 -50.19 -10.43 -52.91
C PRO A 40 -51.14 -9.41 -53.65
N ILE A 41 -50.50 -8.44 -54.35
CA ILE A 41 -50.73 -7.84 -55.70
C ILE A 41 -52.09 -7.19 -56.08
N THR A 42 -52.09 -5.89 -56.48
CA THR A 42 -52.42 -5.35 -57.84
C THR A 42 -52.37 -3.79 -57.87
N THR A 43 -52.00 -3.23 -59.03
CA THR A 43 -51.69 -1.83 -59.44
C THR A 43 -52.96 -0.97 -59.74
N PRO A 44 -53.00 0.23 -60.42
CA PRO A 44 -51.97 1.11 -61.07
C PRO A 44 -52.23 2.67 -61.03
N VAL A 45 -51.38 3.46 -61.73
CA VAL A 45 -51.57 4.84 -62.32
C VAL A 45 -51.69 6.02 -61.32
N GLY A 46 -51.08 7.21 -61.44
CA GLY A 46 -50.36 7.98 -62.48
C GLY A 46 -50.36 9.48 -62.04
N PRO A 47 -49.68 10.42 -62.74
CA PRO A 47 -48.91 11.52 -62.12
C PRO A 47 -49.37 12.95 -62.49
N SER A 48 -48.49 13.94 -62.22
CA SER A 48 -48.44 15.36 -62.69
C SER A 48 -49.06 16.40 -61.75
N GLU A 49 -48.69 17.68 -61.69
CA GLU A 49 -47.55 18.54 -62.06
C GLU A 49 -48.08 19.97 -61.83
N SER A 50 -47.22 20.94 -61.49
CA SER A 50 -47.45 22.41 -61.67
C SER A 50 -48.59 23.05 -60.83
N ALA A 51 -48.65 24.34 -60.55
CA ALA A 51 -47.72 25.46 -60.53
C ALA A 51 -48.48 26.59 -59.80
N GLU A 52 -47.72 27.42 -59.06
CA GLU A 52 -47.84 28.87 -58.97
C GLU A 52 -49.20 29.57 -58.70
N LYS A 53 -49.09 30.51 -57.73
CA LYS A 53 -49.90 31.72 -57.46
C LYS A 53 -51.22 31.56 -56.69
N LEU A 54 -51.21 32.10 -55.47
CA LEU A 54 -51.77 33.45 -55.23
C LEU A 54 -51.28 34.01 -53.89
N LYS A 55 -50.66 35.19 -53.98
CA LYS A 55 -50.23 36.03 -52.87
C LYS A 55 -51.42 36.74 -52.22
N GLU A 56 -51.30 36.89 -50.90
CA GLU A 56 -51.77 37.99 -50.05
C GLU A 56 -53.28 38.28 -49.92
N ALA A 57 -53.82 37.92 -48.75
CA ALA A 57 -54.61 38.77 -47.83
C ALA A 57 -55.05 37.84 -46.67
N ALA A 58 -54.63 38.01 -45.42
CA ALA A 58 -55.15 39.07 -44.57
C ALA A 58 -54.20 39.36 -43.42
N ARG A 59 -53.84 40.64 -43.33
CA ARG A 59 -53.13 41.26 -42.23
C ARG A 59 -54.18 41.61 -41.14
N THR A 60 -53.80 41.40 -39.88
CA THR A 60 -54.18 42.20 -38.69
C THR A 60 -55.30 41.67 -37.76
N ALA A 61 -54.88 40.96 -36.70
CA ALA A 61 -55.28 41.16 -35.29
C ALA A 61 -54.34 40.30 -34.38
N ARG A 62 -53.21 40.78 -33.81
CA ARG A 62 -53.04 41.63 -32.59
C ARG A 62 -53.94 41.15 -31.43
N ARG A 63 -53.55 41.08 -30.16
CA ARG A 63 -52.48 41.75 -29.38
C ARG A 63 -52.60 41.24 -27.93
N ARG A 64 -51.68 40.42 -27.39
CA ARG A 64 -51.57 40.27 -25.91
C ARG A 64 -50.31 39.55 -25.40
N GLY A 65 -49.64 38.74 -26.22
CA GLY A 65 -48.48 37.94 -25.78
C GLY A 65 -47.10 38.60 -25.88
N TRP A 66 -46.95 39.63 -26.73
CA TRP A 66 -45.62 40.15 -27.06
C TRP A 66 -45.01 41.11 -26.04
N CYS A 67 -45.82 41.86 -25.28
CA CYS A 67 -45.29 42.66 -24.17
C CYS A 67 -44.71 41.78 -23.06
N ARG A 68 -45.29 40.61 -22.77
CA ARG A 68 -44.72 39.68 -21.79
C ARG A 68 -43.36 39.14 -22.24
N LEU A 69 -43.21 38.88 -23.54
CA LEU A 69 -41.96 38.36 -24.10
C LEU A 69 -40.86 39.42 -24.11
N LEU A 70 -41.19 40.69 -24.39
CA LEU A 70 -40.24 41.80 -24.28
C LEU A 70 -39.82 42.09 -22.84
N VAL A 71 -40.73 42.01 -21.86
CA VAL A 71 -40.40 42.20 -20.44
C VAL A 71 -39.45 41.11 -19.94
N ILE A 72 -39.65 39.85 -20.35
CA ILE A 72 -38.77 38.74 -19.97
C ILE A 72 -37.36 38.93 -20.55
N ILE A 73 -37.25 39.37 -21.82
CA ILE A 73 -35.94 39.63 -22.45
C ILE A 73 -35.20 40.77 -21.74
N VAL A 74 -35.90 41.85 -21.39
CA VAL A 74 -35.29 42.97 -20.65
C VAL A 74 -34.85 42.54 -19.25
N LEU A 75 -35.66 41.74 -18.55
CA LEU A 75 -35.34 41.25 -17.21
C LEU A 75 -34.13 40.29 -17.23
N ALA A 76 -34.05 39.43 -18.24
CA ALA A 76 -32.90 38.54 -18.45
C ALA A 76 -31.62 39.34 -18.76
N ALA A 77 -31.70 40.38 -19.60
CA ALA A 77 -30.57 41.25 -19.90
C ALA A 77 -30.10 42.01 -18.64
N CYS A 78 -31.02 42.54 -17.82
CA CYS A 78 -30.68 43.19 -16.56
C CYS A 78 -29.99 42.25 -15.57
N LEU A 79 -30.42 40.98 -15.48
CA LEU A 79 -29.78 39.97 -14.62
C LEU A 79 -28.36 39.64 -15.08
N VAL A 80 -28.14 39.53 -16.40
CA VAL A 80 -26.80 39.27 -16.94
C VAL A 80 -25.87 40.44 -16.63
N VAL A 81 -26.31 41.68 -16.84
CA VAL A 81 -25.50 42.87 -16.53
C VAL A 81 -25.25 43.02 -15.03
N GLY A 82 -26.25 42.76 -14.18
CA GLY A 82 -26.11 42.79 -12.71
C GLY A 82 -25.12 41.76 -12.17
N LEU A 83 -25.13 40.52 -12.69
CA LEU A 83 -24.16 39.48 -12.33
C LEU A 83 -22.75 39.79 -12.85
N SER A 84 -22.65 40.44 -14.01
CA SER A 84 -21.35 40.79 -14.62
C SER A 84 -20.57 41.83 -13.82
N VAL A 85 -21.27 42.78 -13.18
CA VAL A 85 -20.61 43.85 -12.39
C VAL A 85 -20.49 43.45 -10.90
N GLY A 86 -21.36 42.58 -10.38
CA GLY A 86 -21.41 42.21 -8.97
C GLY A 86 -20.33 41.22 -8.48
N LEU A 87 -19.59 40.54 -9.38
CA LEU A 87 -18.63 39.50 -8.99
C LEU A 87 -17.15 39.94 -9.01
N THR A 88 -16.86 41.24 -9.03
CA THR A 88 -15.46 41.74 -9.07
C THR A 88 -15.02 42.53 -7.83
N ILE A 89 -15.89 42.71 -6.83
CA ILE A 89 -15.55 43.40 -5.58
C ILE A 89 -15.98 42.56 -4.38
N GLY A 90 -15.14 41.61 -3.98
CA GLY A 90 -15.36 40.84 -2.75
C GLY A 90 -14.20 39.92 -2.43
N VAL A 91 -13.57 40.14 -1.28
CA VAL A 91 -12.40 39.43 -0.71
C VAL A 91 -11.04 39.90 -1.22
N ARG A 92 -10.68 41.15 -0.91
CA ARG A 92 -9.28 41.48 -0.59
C ARG A 92 -9.13 41.48 0.92
N LYS A 93 -8.64 40.37 1.47
CA LYS A 93 -8.13 40.32 2.84
C LYS A 93 -6.64 40.65 2.77
N SER A 94 -6.26 41.78 3.36
CA SER A 94 -4.88 42.24 3.44
C SER A 94 -3.98 41.16 4.04
N SER A 95 -2.99 40.71 3.28
CA SER A 95 -1.89 39.89 3.82
C SER A 95 -0.77 40.83 4.26
N PRO A 96 -0.19 40.64 5.47
CA PRO A 96 1.02 41.37 5.88
C PRO A 96 2.21 40.99 4.97
N PRO A 97 3.26 41.83 4.90
CA PRO A 97 4.34 41.70 3.93
C PRO A 97 5.07 40.35 4.09
N ALA A 98 5.22 39.65 2.97
CA ALA A 98 5.94 38.39 2.90
C ALA A 98 7.42 38.59 3.28
N ALA A 99 7.85 37.89 4.33
CA ALA A 99 9.26 37.60 4.57
C ALA A 99 9.83 36.85 3.35
N PRO A 100 11.14 36.99 3.04
CA PRO A 100 11.75 36.38 1.88
C PRO A 100 11.47 34.88 1.86
N GLN A 101 10.80 34.44 0.79
CA GLN A 101 10.51 33.04 0.53
C GLN A 101 11.84 32.34 0.23
N THR A 102 12.41 31.70 1.23
CA THR A 102 13.30 30.56 1.00
C THR A 102 12.50 29.56 0.18
N THR A 103 12.93 29.28 -1.04
CA THR A 103 12.38 28.24 -1.91
C THR A 103 12.55 26.89 -1.23
N THR A 104 11.58 26.51 -0.40
CA THR A 104 11.48 25.16 0.15
C THR A 104 11.19 24.22 -1.02
N PRO A 105 11.98 23.16 -1.25
CA PRO A 105 11.70 22.21 -2.33
C PRO A 105 10.31 21.60 -2.09
N SER A 106 9.40 21.79 -3.03
CA SER A 106 7.99 21.42 -3.00
C SER A 106 7.72 19.90 -3.12
N ASN A 107 8.70 19.07 -2.74
CA ASN A 107 8.62 17.62 -2.82
C ASN A 107 9.36 16.97 -1.63
N LEU A 108 9.20 17.55 -0.43
CA LEU A 108 9.68 16.94 0.80
C LEU A 108 8.76 15.75 1.12
N PHE A 109 9.22 14.58 0.66
CA PHE A 109 8.91 13.25 1.18
C PHE A 109 8.53 13.30 2.68
N PRO A 110 7.57 12.50 3.18
CA PRO A 110 7.01 12.68 4.51
C PRO A 110 8.08 12.69 5.61
N VAL A 111 8.41 13.91 6.05
CA VAL A 111 9.18 14.25 7.23
C VAL A 111 8.20 14.35 8.38
N GLY A 112 8.57 13.84 9.55
CA GLY A 112 7.73 13.91 10.73
C GLY A 112 7.82 12.66 11.60
N SER A 113 6.90 12.60 12.55
CA SER A 113 6.79 11.51 13.53
C SER A 113 5.68 10.57 13.13
N PHE A 114 6.03 9.31 12.87
CA PHE A 114 5.11 8.29 12.38
C PHE A 114 5.01 7.06 13.28
N ALA A 115 3.81 6.48 13.33
CA ALA A 115 3.53 5.17 13.88
C ALA A 115 3.42 4.15 12.73
N PHE A 116 4.25 3.12 12.78
CA PHE A 116 4.33 2.01 11.83
C PHE A 116 3.71 0.77 12.45
N THR A 117 2.42 0.57 12.21
CA THR A 117 1.69 -0.63 12.65
C THR A 117 1.96 -1.79 11.69
N THR A 118 2.50 -2.88 12.21
CA THR A 118 2.91 -4.07 11.47
C THR A 118 2.42 -5.33 12.18
N ALA A 119 2.50 -6.48 11.51
CA ALA A 119 2.32 -7.78 12.14
C ALA A 119 3.64 -8.57 12.12
N LEU A 120 3.90 -9.34 13.17
CA LEU A 120 4.99 -10.32 13.18
C LEU A 120 4.66 -11.44 12.19
N MET A 121 5.33 -11.47 11.04
CA MET A 121 5.07 -12.43 9.97
C MET A 121 5.82 -13.74 10.18
N GLU A 122 7.08 -13.66 10.61
CA GLU A 122 7.98 -14.79 10.71
C GLU A 122 8.91 -14.65 11.92
N SER A 123 9.12 -15.76 12.63
CA SER A 123 10.06 -15.89 13.73
C SER A 123 10.87 -17.17 13.55
N THR A 124 12.18 -17.05 13.36
CA THR A 124 13.11 -18.19 13.31
C THR A 124 14.14 -18.07 14.43
N THR A 125 14.57 -19.19 15.00
CA THR A 125 15.48 -19.26 16.16
C THR A 125 16.75 -20.04 15.85
N GLY A 126 17.09 -20.23 14.57
CA GLY A 126 18.14 -21.17 14.16
C GLY A 126 19.58 -20.79 14.56
N CYS A 127 19.80 -19.57 15.04
CA CYS A 127 21.12 -19.11 15.48
C CYS A 127 21.48 -19.51 16.92
N THR A 128 20.58 -20.15 17.66
CA THR A 128 20.77 -20.54 19.07
C THR A 128 20.35 -22.00 19.27
N SER A 129 21.01 -22.71 20.18
CA SER A 129 20.61 -24.07 20.57
C SER A 129 19.35 -24.09 21.42
N ASN A 130 19.02 -22.99 22.10
CA ASN A 130 17.82 -22.86 22.91
C ASN A 130 16.87 -21.81 22.32
N PRO A 131 15.73 -22.20 21.71
CA PRO A 131 14.84 -21.27 21.02
C PRO A 131 14.19 -20.25 21.95
N SER A 132 14.11 -20.50 23.27
CA SER A 132 13.59 -19.53 24.24
C SER A 132 14.43 -18.25 24.32
N THR A 133 15.70 -18.32 23.93
CA THR A 133 16.67 -17.21 24.01
C THR A 133 16.56 -16.21 22.87
N TRP A 134 15.84 -16.54 21.78
CA TRP A 134 15.53 -15.58 20.72
C TRP A 134 14.02 -15.30 20.68
N ARG A 135 13.63 -14.05 20.91
CA ARG A 135 12.22 -13.68 20.98
C ARG A 135 11.91 -12.47 20.11
N CYS A 136 10.80 -12.59 19.39
CA CYS A 136 10.22 -11.55 18.56
C CYS A 136 8.91 -11.10 19.21
N TYR A 137 8.85 -9.88 19.74
CA TYR A 137 7.58 -9.29 20.21
C TYR A 137 6.57 -9.28 19.05
N PRO A 138 5.26 -9.48 19.26
CA PRO A 138 4.55 -9.79 20.52
C PRO A 138 4.50 -11.30 20.85
N TYR A 139 5.46 -12.09 20.35
CA TYR A 139 5.61 -13.53 20.61
C TYR A 139 4.54 -14.42 19.95
N ARG A 140 3.77 -13.86 19.01
CA ARG A 140 2.79 -14.56 18.17
C ARG A 140 2.92 -14.09 16.74
N THR A 141 3.03 -15.02 15.80
CA THR A 141 3.04 -14.68 14.38
C THR A 141 1.62 -14.42 13.88
N TYR A 142 1.49 -13.68 12.78
CA TYR A 142 0.21 -13.36 12.14
C TYR A 142 -0.59 -14.62 11.77
N SER A 143 0.12 -15.68 11.38
CA SER A 143 -0.46 -16.97 11.08
C SER A 143 -1.01 -17.73 12.30
N GLN A 144 -0.49 -17.45 13.49
CA GLN A 144 -0.98 -18.01 14.75
C GLN A 144 -2.17 -17.19 15.26
N SER A 145 -2.05 -15.86 15.26
CA SER A 145 -3.12 -14.95 15.67
C SER A 145 -2.93 -13.58 15.04
N PRO A 146 -3.76 -13.17 14.07
CA PRO A 146 -3.67 -11.85 13.44
C PRO A 146 -3.65 -10.71 14.45
N ASN A 147 -4.56 -10.72 15.42
CA ASN A 147 -4.69 -9.62 16.41
C ASN A 147 -3.56 -9.62 17.42
N ALA A 148 -3.12 -10.79 17.89
CA ALA A 148 -2.04 -10.87 18.88
C ALA A 148 -0.64 -10.76 18.25
N SER A 149 -0.53 -10.58 16.94
CA SER A 149 0.73 -10.42 16.21
C SER A 149 1.13 -8.98 15.92
N LEU A 150 0.27 -8.01 16.27
CA LEU A 150 0.46 -6.61 15.95
C LEU A 150 1.60 -5.99 16.78
N ALA A 151 2.42 -5.18 16.12
CA ALA A 151 3.48 -4.39 16.73
C ALA A 151 3.54 -3.01 16.09
N THR A 152 3.65 -1.97 16.92
CA THR A 152 3.74 -0.58 16.47
C THR A 152 5.12 -0.01 16.79
N PHE A 153 5.80 0.48 15.76
CA PHE A 153 7.07 1.17 15.88
C PHE A 153 6.86 2.68 15.71
N HIS A 154 7.46 3.49 16.57
CA HIS A 154 7.32 4.95 16.52
C HIS A 154 8.65 5.56 16.12
N TRP A 155 8.72 6.14 14.92
CA TRP A 155 9.95 6.70 14.37
C TRP A 155 9.75 8.11 13.84
N THR A 156 10.76 8.94 14.03
CA THR A 156 10.83 10.29 13.47
C THR A 156 11.78 10.27 12.28
N ILE A 157 11.29 10.76 11.14
CA ILE A 157 12.07 10.93 9.91
C ILE A 157 12.35 12.42 9.75
N SER A 158 13.62 12.79 9.63
CA SER A 158 14.06 14.16 9.35
C SER A 158 14.86 14.23 8.05
N PRO A 159 14.75 15.33 7.27
CA PRO A 159 15.46 15.46 6.01
C PRO A 159 16.93 15.80 6.29
N ARG A 160 17.84 15.22 5.52
CA ARG A 160 19.26 15.62 5.50
C ARG A 160 19.61 16.33 4.20
N ASN A 161 19.13 15.79 3.08
CA ASN A 161 19.15 16.43 1.76
C ASN A 161 18.03 15.83 0.89
N SER A 162 18.07 16.05 -0.43
CA SER A 162 17.01 15.59 -1.35
C SER A 162 16.83 14.06 -1.44
N TYR A 163 17.85 13.27 -1.08
CA TYR A 163 17.83 11.81 -1.25
C TYR A 163 18.20 11.03 0.02
N THR A 164 18.60 11.73 1.07
CA THR A 164 19.00 11.13 2.35
C THR A 164 18.28 11.80 3.50
N TYR A 165 17.93 10.96 4.47
CA TYR A 165 17.13 11.28 5.62
C TYR A 165 17.84 10.72 6.85
N GLN A 166 17.44 11.22 8.01
CA GLN A 166 17.78 10.61 9.28
C GLN A 166 16.53 9.99 9.88
N ILE A 167 16.72 8.86 10.57
CA ILE A 167 15.66 8.19 11.29
C ILE A 167 16.07 7.91 12.73
N SER A 168 15.15 8.20 13.64
CA SER A 168 15.30 7.97 15.07
C SER A 168 14.07 7.26 15.61
N SER A 169 14.24 6.35 16.55
CA SER A 169 13.12 5.72 17.23
C SER A 169 12.76 6.42 18.54
N SER A 170 11.50 6.29 18.95
CA SER A 170 11.13 6.58 20.32
C SER A 170 11.63 5.47 21.26
N GLU A 171 11.58 5.75 22.56
CA GLU A 171 11.72 4.71 23.57
C GLU A 171 10.55 3.72 23.46
N ASN A 172 10.88 2.44 23.46
CA ASN A 172 9.92 1.33 23.42
C ASN A 172 10.59 0.11 24.06
N PRO A 173 10.01 -0.49 25.12
CA PRO A 173 10.62 -1.65 25.78
C PRO A 173 10.69 -2.91 24.89
N PHE A 174 10.01 -2.93 23.75
CA PHE A 174 9.92 -4.08 22.85
C PHE A 174 10.51 -3.84 21.46
N ALA A 175 10.98 -2.63 21.17
CA ALA A 175 11.60 -2.26 19.91
C ALA A 175 12.98 -1.64 20.17
N PRO A 176 13.94 -1.81 19.23
CA PRO A 176 15.26 -1.26 19.44
C PRO A 176 15.25 0.27 19.44
N LYS A 177 16.06 0.84 20.33
CA LYS A 177 16.29 2.28 20.44
C LYS A 177 17.47 2.66 19.56
N PHE A 178 17.27 3.60 18.64
CA PHE A 178 18.30 4.14 17.76
C PHE A 178 18.05 5.61 17.46
N VAL A 179 19.11 6.35 17.15
CA VAL A 179 19.04 7.81 16.98
C VAL A 179 19.93 8.23 15.81
N ASN A 180 19.39 9.08 14.93
CA ASN A 180 20.11 9.69 13.81
C ASN A 180 20.72 8.69 12.82
N GLU A 181 20.06 7.54 12.63
CA GLU A 181 20.48 6.54 11.65
C GLU A 181 20.24 7.05 10.23
N THR A 182 21.14 6.72 9.30
CA THR A 182 21.03 7.19 7.92
C THR A 182 20.02 6.35 7.14
N MET A 183 19.12 7.04 6.44
CA MET A 183 18.08 6.46 5.62
C MET A 183 18.17 7.02 4.20
N VAL A 184 18.05 6.17 3.19
CA VAL A 184 18.28 6.54 1.78
C VAL A 184 17.01 6.33 0.97
N LEU A 185 16.68 7.31 0.12
CA LEU A 185 15.60 7.22 -0.85
C LEU A 185 16.06 6.44 -2.07
N LEU A 186 15.34 5.36 -2.36
CA LEU A 186 15.50 4.56 -3.55
C LEU A 186 14.25 4.67 -4.42
N GLU A 187 14.45 4.61 -5.73
CA GLU A 187 13.36 4.59 -6.72
C GLU A 187 12.37 5.75 -6.58
N GLY A 188 12.92 6.94 -6.27
CA GLY A 188 12.18 8.20 -6.14
C GLY A 188 11.25 8.46 -7.32
N ASN A 189 10.06 8.95 -7.03
CA ASN A 189 8.97 9.24 -7.96
C ASN A 189 8.39 8.03 -8.71
N THR A 190 8.59 6.80 -8.22
CA THR A 190 8.01 5.58 -8.80
C THR A 190 7.06 4.88 -7.82
N TYR A 191 6.23 3.94 -8.29
CA TYR A 191 5.38 3.13 -7.40
C TYR A 191 6.16 2.39 -6.30
N ASN A 192 7.42 2.06 -6.56
CA ASN A 192 8.31 1.33 -5.65
C ASN A 192 9.24 2.25 -4.84
N GLU A 193 8.98 3.55 -4.85
CA GLU A 193 9.65 4.53 -4.02
C GLU A 193 9.66 4.06 -2.56
N ARG A 194 10.87 3.94 -2.03
CA ARG A 194 11.09 3.44 -0.68
C ARG A 194 12.25 4.15 -0.03
N LEU A 195 12.15 4.29 1.27
CA LEU A 195 13.30 4.58 2.10
C LEU A 195 13.82 3.29 2.72
N VAL A 196 15.14 3.14 2.74
CA VAL A 196 15.81 1.99 3.34
C VAL A 196 16.84 2.47 4.34
N PHE A 197 16.97 1.71 5.43
CA PHE A 197 18.08 1.85 6.37
C PHE A 197 18.44 0.47 6.92
N ASN A 198 19.71 0.32 7.26
CA ASN A 198 20.28 -0.93 7.75
C ASN A 198 21.49 -0.63 8.64
N PHE A 199 21.48 -1.14 9.87
CA PHE A 199 22.57 -0.98 10.83
C PHE A 199 22.57 -2.15 11.81
N SER A 200 23.60 -2.25 12.64
CA SER A 200 23.72 -3.31 13.66
C SER A 200 23.53 -2.72 15.05
N LEU A 201 22.80 -3.42 15.89
CA LEU A 201 22.54 -3.03 17.28
C LEU A 201 22.39 -4.27 18.18
N PRO A 202 22.76 -4.19 19.46
CA PRO A 202 22.60 -5.31 20.38
C PRO A 202 21.13 -5.55 20.68
N LYS A 203 20.69 -6.80 20.57
CA LYS A 203 19.36 -7.23 20.99
C LYS A 203 19.46 -7.99 22.31
N THR A 204 18.78 -7.47 23.33
CA THR A 204 18.65 -8.13 24.63
C THR A 204 17.33 -8.88 24.71
N VAL A 205 17.36 -10.12 25.20
CA VAL A 205 16.21 -11.00 25.32
C VAL A 205 16.17 -11.62 26.71
N VAL A 206 15.02 -11.53 27.36
CA VAL A 206 14.70 -12.36 28.53
C VAL A 206 14.05 -13.65 28.02
N PRO A 207 14.66 -14.83 28.25
CA PRO A 207 14.13 -16.10 27.80
C PRO A 207 12.68 -16.33 28.27
N SER A 208 11.91 -17.09 27.49
CA SER A 208 10.53 -17.44 27.87
C SER A 208 10.44 -18.51 28.95
N GLU A 209 11.53 -19.21 29.18
CA GLU A 209 11.65 -20.35 30.10
C GLU A 209 12.96 -20.21 30.88
N ALA A 210 13.03 -20.83 32.07
CA ALA A 210 14.26 -20.81 32.86
C ALA A 210 15.34 -21.64 32.15
N ILE A 211 16.52 -21.03 31.95
CA ILE A 211 17.67 -21.68 31.29
C ILE A 211 18.88 -21.85 32.21
N SER A 212 18.88 -21.21 33.37
CA SER A 212 19.91 -21.39 34.40
C SER A 212 19.45 -22.38 35.47
N ALA A 213 20.41 -23.01 36.14
CA ALA A 213 20.11 -23.81 37.34
C ALA A 213 19.46 -22.95 38.43
N GLY A 214 18.50 -23.52 39.17
CA GLY A 214 17.84 -22.84 40.28
C GLY A 214 16.81 -21.77 39.89
N ASN A 215 16.28 -21.78 38.65
CA ASN A 215 15.23 -20.86 38.18
C ASN A 215 15.58 -19.37 38.31
N ARG A 216 16.86 -19.02 38.19
CA ARG A 216 17.29 -17.62 38.22
C ARG A 216 16.87 -16.91 36.93
N ALA A 217 16.61 -15.61 37.05
CA ALA A 217 16.38 -14.78 35.88
C ALA A 217 17.65 -14.72 35.03
N THR A 218 17.52 -14.87 33.71
CA THR A 218 18.63 -14.83 32.77
C THR A 218 18.33 -13.80 31.69
N THR A 219 19.38 -13.12 31.22
CA THR A 219 19.32 -12.20 30.10
C THR A 219 20.30 -12.64 29.03
N CYS A 220 19.86 -12.70 27.78
CA CYS A 220 20.67 -13.10 26.63
C CYS A 220 20.86 -11.92 25.69
N MET A 221 22.10 -11.61 25.34
CA MET A 221 22.47 -10.53 24.43
C MET A 221 22.95 -11.08 23.09
N PHE A 222 22.50 -10.44 22.01
CA PHE A 222 22.95 -10.67 20.65
C PHE A 222 23.55 -9.37 20.10
N SER A 223 24.85 -9.17 20.31
CA SER A 223 25.61 -7.93 20.06
C SER A 223 25.46 -7.37 18.63
N ASP A 224 25.64 -8.20 17.61
CA ASP A 224 25.59 -7.76 16.19
C ASP A 224 24.26 -8.14 15.51
N THR A 225 23.14 -7.79 16.13
CA THR A 225 21.83 -8.02 15.48
C THR A 225 21.63 -6.99 14.38
N VAL A 226 21.49 -7.46 13.15
CA VAL A 226 21.22 -6.60 11.99
C VAL A 226 19.77 -6.16 12.04
N PHE A 227 19.55 -4.86 12.07
CA PHE A 227 18.25 -4.23 11.95
C PHE A 227 18.12 -3.54 10.60
N ARG A 228 17.17 -3.99 9.79
CA ARG A 228 16.87 -3.43 8.48
C ARG A 228 15.40 -3.08 8.40
N ALA A 229 15.08 -1.93 7.82
CA ALA A 229 13.71 -1.65 7.43
C ALA A 229 13.62 -1.06 6.03
N THR A 230 12.49 -1.34 5.39
CA THR A 230 12.08 -0.75 4.12
C THR A 230 10.71 -0.12 4.31
N VAL A 231 10.60 1.15 3.96
CA VAL A 231 9.42 1.97 4.16
C VAL A 231 8.99 2.51 2.80
N TRP A 232 7.89 1.99 2.25
CA TRP A 232 7.36 2.44 0.98
C TRP A 232 6.43 3.62 1.16
N THR A 233 6.51 4.60 0.27
CA THR A 233 5.68 5.81 0.33
C THR A 233 4.50 5.82 -0.59
N ARG A 234 4.62 5.12 -1.71
CA ARG A 234 3.62 5.13 -2.79
C ARG A 234 2.88 3.81 -2.89
N ARG A 235 3.27 2.81 -2.10
CA ARG A 235 2.54 1.55 -1.96
C ARG A 235 1.56 1.63 -0.79
N ASN A 236 0.27 1.66 -1.10
CA ASN A 236 -0.77 1.71 -0.07
C ASN A 236 -0.88 0.38 0.69
N VAL A 237 -1.37 0.47 1.93
CA VAL A 237 -1.71 -0.70 2.77
C VAL A 237 -3.18 -1.07 2.55
N THR A 238 -3.46 -2.33 2.22
CA THR A 238 -4.83 -2.82 2.10
C THR A 238 -4.93 -4.29 2.56
N PRO A 239 -5.79 -4.64 3.54
CA PRO A 239 -6.50 -3.77 4.49
C PRO A 239 -5.56 -3.22 5.60
N PRO A 240 -5.88 -2.08 6.24
CA PRO A 240 -5.09 -1.54 7.34
C PRO A 240 -5.10 -2.49 8.55
N LEU A 241 -3.92 -2.74 9.12
CA LEU A 241 -3.76 -3.53 10.34
C LEU A 241 -4.13 -2.69 11.57
N GLY A 242 -4.95 -3.25 12.47
CA GLY A 242 -5.18 -2.66 13.79
C GLY A 242 -6.06 -1.41 13.84
N SER A 243 -6.79 -1.09 12.77
CA SER A 243 -7.82 -0.03 12.81
C SER A 243 -9.00 -0.47 13.66
N THR A 244 -9.03 0.03 14.90
CA THR A 244 -10.27 0.25 15.63
C THR A 244 -10.65 1.70 15.32
N ASP A 245 -11.88 1.90 14.83
CA ASP A 245 -12.50 3.15 14.37
C ASP A 245 -12.22 3.61 12.92
N GLY A 246 -13.33 3.84 12.22
CA GLY A 246 -13.41 4.10 10.79
C GLY A 246 -12.72 5.40 10.36
N GLY A 247 -11.67 5.24 9.55
CA GLY A 247 -11.04 6.32 8.80
C GLY A 247 -10.91 5.90 7.34
N THR A 248 -11.65 6.59 6.49
CA THR A 248 -11.90 6.33 5.07
C THR A 248 -10.62 6.15 4.24
N THR A 249 -10.66 5.18 3.33
CA THR A 249 -9.80 5.10 2.14
C THR A 249 -9.81 6.43 1.37
N GLY A 250 -8.70 7.15 1.40
CA GLY A 250 -8.49 8.36 0.61
C GLY A 250 -7.02 8.74 0.66
N ASN A 251 -6.48 9.25 -0.45
CA ASN A 251 -5.15 9.84 -0.52
C ASN A 251 -4.98 10.87 0.60
N ALA A 252 -4.38 10.47 1.71
CA ALA A 252 -4.28 11.30 2.90
C ALA A 252 -3.06 12.20 2.77
N THR A 253 -3.28 13.46 2.42
CA THR A 253 -2.51 14.55 3.03
C THR A 253 -2.60 14.37 4.54
N VAL A 254 -1.44 14.21 5.17
CA VAL A 254 -1.29 13.89 6.60
C VAL A 254 -1.95 14.98 7.44
N ALA A 255 -3.18 14.75 7.90
CA ALA A 255 -3.74 15.46 9.03
C ALA A 255 -3.34 14.70 10.31
N PRO A 256 -2.79 15.38 11.32
CA PRO A 256 -2.50 14.75 12.60
C PRO A 256 -3.80 14.23 13.23
N PRO A 257 -3.78 13.07 13.91
CA PRO A 257 -4.98 12.51 14.52
C PRO A 257 -5.56 13.49 15.54
N SER A 258 -6.88 13.68 15.48
CA SER A 258 -7.70 14.49 16.39
C SER A 258 -7.82 13.91 17.81
N GLY A 259 -6.83 13.13 18.25
CA GLY A 259 -6.75 12.55 19.58
C GLY A 259 -5.32 12.50 20.07
N GLY A 260 -4.79 13.62 20.57
CA GLY A 260 -3.64 13.72 21.49
C GLY A 260 -2.32 13.01 21.16
N GLY A 261 -2.19 12.32 20.01
CA GLY A 261 -1.07 11.48 19.67
C GLY A 261 0.00 12.24 18.90
N LYS A 262 1.24 12.23 19.42
CA LYS A 262 2.43 12.85 18.79
C LYS A 262 2.90 12.15 17.50
N TRP A 263 2.17 11.14 17.00
CA TRP A 263 2.59 10.25 15.92
C TRP A 263 1.47 10.07 14.88
N ALA A 264 1.74 10.39 13.62
CA ALA A 264 0.81 10.15 12.52
C ALA A 264 0.90 8.69 12.05
N ALA A 265 -0.20 8.08 11.59
CA ALA A 265 -0.12 6.75 10.99
C ALA A 265 0.69 6.79 9.69
N TRP A 266 1.62 5.83 9.49
CA TRP A 266 2.33 5.70 8.23
C TRP A 266 1.37 5.21 7.12
N PRO A 267 1.25 5.91 5.98
CA PRO A 267 0.24 5.59 4.97
C PRO A 267 0.62 4.40 4.06
N GLY A 268 1.90 4.02 4.02
CA GLY A 268 2.40 3.05 3.07
C GLY A 268 2.78 1.68 3.64
N GLN A 269 3.25 0.80 2.78
CA GLN A 269 3.78 -0.49 3.20
C GLN A 269 5.08 -0.31 4.00
N VAL A 270 5.33 -1.22 4.93
CA VAL A 270 6.57 -1.27 5.70
C VAL A 270 6.97 -2.72 5.96
N GLU A 271 8.27 -2.98 5.87
CA GLU A 271 8.91 -4.23 6.26
C GLU A 271 10.04 -3.92 7.24
N ILE A 272 10.09 -4.67 8.33
CA ILE A 272 11.12 -4.53 9.37
C ILE A 272 11.68 -5.91 9.65
N VAL A 273 13.00 -6.03 9.66
CA VAL A 273 13.69 -7.31 9.81
C VAL A 273 14.80 -7.16 10.85
N GLN A 274 14.76 -8.00 11.88
CA GLN A 274 15.88 -8.25 12.78
C GLN A 274 16.49 -9.59 12.43
N MET A 275 17.81 -9.67 12.27
CA MET A 275 18.51 -10.92 11.93
C MET A 275 19.81 -11.06 12.70
N LYS A 276 20.12 -12.27 13.14
CA LYS A 276 21.41 -12.61 13.76
C LYS A 276 21.89 -13.98 13.32
N THR A 277 23.19 -14.07 13.09
CA THR A 277 23.97 -15.32 12.97
C THR A 277 24.92 -15.40 14.16
N GLY A 278 25.14 -16.62 14.67
CA GLY A 278 25.84 -16.82 15.93
C GLY A 278 24.90 -16.71 17.14
N GLY A 279 25.25 -17.42 18.21
CA GLY A 279 24.44 -17.54 19.42
C GLY A 279 24.46 -16.29 20.29
N PRO A 280 23.69 -16.33 21.40
CA PRO A 280 23.73 -15.28 22.41
C PRO A 280 24.88 -15.47 23.39
N GLU A 281 25.22 -14.38 24.07
CA GLU A 281 25.89 -14.40 25.36
C GLU A 281 24.82 -14.22 26.43
N CYS A 282 24.67 -15.18 27.34
CA CYS A 282 23.64 -15.14 28.38
C CYS A 282 24.26 -15.05 29.77
N GLU A 283 23.64 -14.26 30.65
CA GLU A 283 24.07 -14.04 32.03
C GLU A 283 22.88 -14.14 32.99
N ASP A 284 23.09 -14.72 34.17
CA ASP A 284 22.10 -14.71 35.25
C ASP A 284 22.06 -13.35 35.98
N TYR A 285 21.16 -13.19 36.94
CA TYR A 285 21.05 -11.93 37.72
C TYR A 285 22.31 -11.58 38.50
N ASP A 286 23.15 -12.57 38.85
CA ASP A 286 24.42 -12.37 39.55
C ASP A 286 25.57 -12.04 38.57
N GLY A 287 25.30 -11.98 37.26
CA GLY A 287 26.29 -11.75 36.21
C GLY A 287 27.09 -12.99 35.80
N ASN A 288 26.69 -14.19 36.24
CA ASN A 288 27.37 -15.43 35.84
C ASN A 288 26.94 -15.86 34.44
N ALA A 289 27.91 -16.25 33.63
CA ALA A 289 27.64 -16.77 32.29
C ALA A 289 26.76 -18.04 32.34
N VAL A 290 25.67 -18.03 31.57
CA VAL A 290 24.80 -19.18 31.34
C VAL A 290 25.12 -19.74 29.95
N PRO A 291 25.67 -20.98 29.84
CA PRO A 291 26.12 -21.50 28.57
C PRO A 291 24.94 -21.81 27.64
N VAL A 292 24.86 -21.08 26.52
CA VAL A 292 23.91 -21.36 25.43
C VAL A 292 24.71 -21.45 24.13
N ALA A 293 24.68 -22.62 23.50
CA ALA A 293 25.46 -22.86 22.29
C ALA A 293 24.87 -22.09 21.09
N ALA A 294 25.75 -21.64 20.19
CA ALA A 294 25.33 -21.12 18.91
C ALA A 294 24.69 -22.22 18.05
N GLY A 295 23.62 -21.86 17.36
CA GLY A 295 23.00 -22.67 16.32
C GLY A 295 23.67 -22.47 14.96
N GLN A 296 23.39 -23.37 14.02
CA GLN A 296 23.97 -23.36 12.67
C GLN A 296 23.18 -22.52 11.67
N GLY A 297 22.04 -21.95 12.08
CA GLY A 297 21.15 -21.17 11.23
C GLY A 297 21.09 -19.69 11.59
N GLN A 298 20.04 -19.03 11.12
CA GLN A 298 19.77 -17.62 11.40
C GLN A 298 18.55 -17.47 12.30
N CYS A 299 18.66 -16.57 13.28
CA CYS A 299 17.49 -16.05 13.98
C CYS A 299 16.95 -14.84 13.25
N LYS A 300 15.62 -14.75 13.13
CA LYS A 300 14.95 -13.70 12.37
C LYS A 300 13.64 -13.31 13.04
N CYS A 301 13.38 -12.01 13.11
CA CYS A 301 12.06 -11.44 13.36
C CYS A 301 11.69 -10.61 12.13
N ARG A 302 10.67 -11.02 11.38
CA ARG A 302 10.16 -10.27 10.22
C ARG A 302 8.80 -9.70 10.52
N TYR A 303 8.67 -8.39 10.41
CA TYR A 303 7.43 -7.65 10.56
C TYR A 303 7.04 -7.03 9.23
N ALA A 304 5.75 -7.10 8.88
CA ALA A 304 5.23 -6.41 7.70
C ALA A 304 3.76 -6.06 7.89
N ASN A 305 3.27 -5.08 7.14
CA ASN A 305 1.85 -4.74 7.06
C ASN A 305 1.21 -5.10 5.70
N PHE A 306 1.87 -5.95 4.93
CA PHE A 306 1.44 -6.43 3.62
C PHE A 306 1.71 -7.94 3.50
N ASP A 307 1.22 -8.56 2.42
CA ASP A 307 1.33 -10.01 2.16
C ASP A 307 0.78 -10.92 3.29
N LEU A 308 -0.21 -10.40 4.02
CA LEU A 308 -0.86 -11.06 5.16
C LEU A 308 -1.55 -12.39 4.77
N GLY A 309 -1.91 -12.56 3.51
CA GLY A 309 -2.58 -13.75 2.97
C GLY A 309 -1.64 -14.91 2.62
N GLY A 310 -0.32 -14.69 2.53
CA GLY A 310 0.64 -15.69 2.03
C GLY A 310 0.81 -16.93 2.91
N VAL A 311 0.34 -16.91 4.16
CA VAL A 311 0.55 -18.02 5.10
C VAL A 311 -0.51 -19.13 5.01
N LYS A 312 -1.68 -18.87 4.40
CA LYS A 312 -2.71 -19.90 4.21
C LYS A 312 -2.38 -20.91 3.09
N GLY A 313 -1.42 -20.62 2.21
CA GLY A 313 -1.15 -21.41 1.01
C GLY A 313 -0.16 -22.58 1.16
N ARG A 314 0.78 -22.54 2.11
CA ARG A 314 1.86 -23.55 2.20
C ARG A 314 1.52 -24.84 2.94
N ARG A 315 0.40 -24.91 3.66
CA ARG A 315 -0.01 -26.14 4.37
C ARG A 315 -0.87 -27.08 3.52
N ARG A 316 -1.45 -26.64 2.42
CA ARG A 316 -2.31 -27.49 1.57
C ARG A 316 -1.56 -28.33 0.54
N SER A 317 -0.32 -27.99 0.19
CA SER A 317 0.46 -28.77 -0.79
C SER A 317 1.18 -29.99 -0.20
N SER A 318 1.31 -30.08 1.12
CA SER A 318 2.04 -31.19 1.78
C SER A 318 1.14 -32.31 2.28
N ALA A 319 -0.19 -32.19 2.14
CA ALA A 319 -1.17 -33.17 2.59
C ALA A 319 -1.80 -33.99 1.43
N LEU A 320 -1.22 -33.92 0.22
CA LEU A 320 -1.69 -34.68 -0.96
C LEU A 320 -0.64 -35.66 -1.52
N ARG A 321 0.39 -35.98 -0.73
CA ARG A 321 1.29 -37.12 -0.96
C ARG A 321 1.58 -37.81 0.37
N ALA A 322 0.59 -38.57 0.83
CA ALA A 322 0.75 -39.70 1.74
C ALA A 322 -0.29 -40.74 1.34
#